data_AF-A0A1Y4SQA5-F1
#
_entry.id   AF-A0A1Y4SQA5-F1
#
_cell.length_a   1.000
_cell.length_b   1.000
_cell.length_c   1.000
_cell.angle_alpha   90.00
_cell.angle_beta   90.00
_cell.angle_gamma   90.00
#
_symmetry.space_group_name_H-M   'P 1'
#
loop_
_entity.id
_entity.type
_entity.pdbx_description
1 polymer ?
#
loop_
_entity_poly.entity_id
_entity_poly.type
_entity_poly.pdbx_seq_one_letter_code
_entity_poly.pdbx_strand_id
1 'polypeptide(L)'
;MEQWNFYVSGILYDKFFQEDVKIMISKLDVYSGKWQEKTLFSESESENLKKICHRDILSFFKRKKDYEEKIFSGAKQFQTSWNEQFQLKEHNVYIQRHKLYPMDLCFDQTGIYAVLMAARDMVCILVKNGYEKRTILKQWEGLTYSKVNVFPVQKAKTFDVQTKDHISLATDVYLPVNKNQSQFPTILVRTPYGKKQGYFQYWRFIQRGYAVVIQDVRGREESQGEWMPSYYEVEDANDTLNWIASQSWSDGCVGMIGASYLGYVQWAALCSRNVHLKGIVSFMCSGSAFVDIPRRGGCFNSGMLAWAFAMAQKTFLPENMTQDWDYLMKIRPISKIPEVALGKPIDFLNRWLKHENMDDFWNTMDWEKRSGGYQVPALIISGWFDDNGMGTTQALRLVKSWKPKTWKAIIGAWKHNGNAEYDLHHVDMGENALRYDIDLQCMLWLDRFVKGVHNGIEEGAPVEYYTLHENRWKTASTWPVSNHRVKLYLQDSDDKANGNTLACGSGHLIENQPFKNGWSMYCYDPDNPAKHIIDVSENELEVPENYIHEEKRKDVLTFSTDILNHPITITGDFKVKLYVSCDCPDTDIVVRICDVDPLGNSIKLADGVLDLKYRDGFEQPKFLQS
;
A
#
# COMPACT_ATOMS: atom_id res chain seq x y z
N MET A 1 24.12 33.62 -5.83
CA MET A 1 23.35 32.81 -4.86
C MET A 1 22.25 32.08 -5.61
N GLU A 2 22.34 30.76 -5.72
CA GLU A 2 21.31 29.92 -6.36
C GLU A 2 20.23 29.58 -5.33
N GLN A 3 18.95 29.82 -5.64
CA GLN A 3 17.84 29.49 -4.73
C GLN A 3 17.16 28.19 -5.16
N TRP A 4 16.95 27.29 -4.20
CA TRP A 4 16.14 26.08 -4.36
C TRP A 4 14.94 26.14 -3.41
N ASN A 5 13.81 25.62 -3.87
CA ASN A 5 12.54 25.61 -3.17
C ASN A 5 12.14 24.15 -2.93
N PHE A 6 11.82 23.80 -1.68
CA PHE A 6 11.35 22.47 -1.30
C PHE A 6 9.85 22.49 -1.04
N TYR A 7 9.15 21.66 -1.80
CA TYR A 7 7.71 21.52 -1.77
C TYR A 7 7.30 20.17 -1.21
N VAL A 8 6.25 20.18 -0.38
CA VAL A 8 5.55 18.99 0.10
C VAL A 8 4.10 19.12 -0.33
N SER A 9 3.60 18.17 -1.12
CA SER A 9 2.22 18.20 -1.62
C SER A 9 1.86 19.52 -2.30
N GLY A 10 2.78 20.11 -3.07
CA GLY A 10 2.57 21.42 -3.72
C GLY A 10 2.61 22.65 -2.81
N ILE A 11 2.87 22.53 -1.51
CA ILE A 11 3.09 23.67 -0.59
C ILE A 11 4.59 23.91 -0.47
N LEU A 12 5.03 25.16 -0.58
CA LEU A 12 6.42 25.57 -0.36
C LEU A 12 6.75 25.57 1.14
N TYR A 13 7.59 24.63 1.59
CA TYR A 13 7.99 24.48 2.99
C TYR A 13 9.33 25.18 3.28
N ASP A 14 10.33 25.01 2.41
CA ASP A 14 11.67 25.53 2.67
C ASP A 14 12.29 26.20 1.45
N LYS A 15 13.11 27.22 1.70
CA LYS A 15 13.93 27.92 0.70
C LYS A 15 15.39 27.76 1.06
N PHE A 16 16.16 27.16 0.16
CA PHE A 16 17.60 27.00 0.28
C PHE A 16 18.31 28.03 -0.58
N PHE A 17 19.41 28.54 -0.07
CA PHE A 17 20.25 29.53 -0.74
C PHE A 17 21.69 29.02 -0.77
N GLN A 18 22.13 28.58 -1.94
CA GLN A 18 23.47 28.02 -2.14
C GLN A 18 24.45 29.13 -2.56
N GLU A 19 25.54 29.26 -1.81
CA GLU A 19 26.74 30.04 -2.13
C GLU A 19 27.97 29.15 -1.93
N ASP A 20 28.54 28.68 -3.03
CA ASP A 20 29.62 27.67 -3.04
C ASP A 20 29.24 26.42 -2.21
N VAL A 21 29.98 26.18 -1.13
CA VAL A 21 29.78 25.05 -0.19
C VAL A 21 28.80 25.39 0.94
N LYS A 22 28.45 26.67 1.11
CA LYS A 22 27.56 27.14 2.18
C LYS A 22 26.13 27.15 1.69
N ILE A 23 25.25 26.49 2.45
CA ILE A 23 23.82 26.43 2.16
C ILE A 23 23.11 27.11 3.32
N MET A 24 22.35 28.15 3.05
CA MET A 24 21.45 28.75 4.02
C MET A 24 20.03 28.23 3.78
N ILE A 25 19.23 28.13 4.83
CA ILE A 25 17.83 27.72 4.78
C ILE A 25 16.95 28.79 5.43
N SER A 26 15.79 29.05 4.84
CA SER A 26 14.67 29.76 5.46
C SER A 26 13.46 28.84 5.39
N LYS A 27 12.84 28.58 6.54
CA LYS A 27 11.78 27.58 6.70
C LYS A 27 10.45 28.26 6.92
N LEU A 28 9.38 27.69 6.40
CA LEU A 28 8.03 28.09 6.75
C LEU A 28 7.73 27.54 8.15
N ASP A 29 7.53 28.43 9.12
CA ASP A 29 6.95 28.03 10.39
C ASP A 29 5.47 27.71 10.18
N VAL A 30 5.15 26.41 10.20
CA VAL A 30 3.79 25.92 9.96
C VAL A 30 2.78 26.44 10.98
N TYR A 31 3.20 26.87 12.17
CA TYR A 31 2.31 27.35 13.23
C TYR A 31 1.98 28.84 13.12
N SER A 32 2.92 29.66 12.62
CA SER A 32 2.70 31.11 12.43
C SER A 32 2.40 31.49 10.98
N GLY A 33 2.69 30.61 10.02
CA GLY A 33 2.63 30.88 8.58
C GLY A 33 3.70 31.86 8.11
N LYS A 34 4.73 32.15 8.93
CA LYS A 34 5.79 33.10 8.60
C LYS A 34 7.08 32.38 8.22
N TRP A 35 7.85 33.01 7.35
CA TRP A 35 9.20 32.57 7.02
C TRP A 35 10.16 32.90 8.17
N GLN A 36 10.91 31.91 8.61
CA GLN A 36 11.99 32.08 9.57
C GLN A 36 13.18 32.79 8.92
N GLU A 37 13.99 33.47 9.74
CA GLU A 37 15.22 34.09 9.28
C GLU A 37 16.17 33.05 8.65
N LYS A 38 17.04 33.50 7.74
CA LYS A 38 17.98 32.63 7.06
C LYS A 38 19.04 32.13 8.05
N THR A 39 19.11 30.82 8.27
CA THR A 39 20.14 30.16 9.09
C THR A 39 21.01 29.24 8.23
N LEU A 40 22.14 28.80 8.77
CA LEU A 40 22.97 27.79 8.11
C LEU A 40 22.22 26.45 8.07
N PHE A 41 22.16 25.81 6.91
CA PHE A 41 21.55 24.49 6.74
C PHE A 41 22.44 23.41 7.37
N SER A 42 21.94 22.79 8.43
CA SER A 42 22.68 21.84 9.28
C SER A 42 22.27 20.38 9.03
N GLU A 43 23.09 19.43 9.51
CA GLU A 43 22.76 18.00 9.49
C GLU A 43 21.47 17.70 10.27
N SER A 44 21.24 18.38 11.40
CA SER A 44 20.00 18.24 12.18
C SER A 44 18.76 18.66 11.39
N GLU A 45 18.86 19.72 10.59
CA GLU A 45 17.76 20.13 9.71
C GLU A 45 17.54 19.14 8.57
N SER A 46 18.61 18.61 7.98
CA SER A 46 18.50 17.55 6.96
C SER A 46 17.83 16.30 7.52
N GLU A 47 18.18 15.86 8.73
CA GLU A 47 17.53 14.71 9.39
C GLU A 47 16.05 14.98 9.72
N ASN A 48 15.65 16.22 9.96
CA ASN A 48 14.23 16.55 10.10
C ASN A 48 13.48 16.49 8.77
N LEU A 49 14.07 16.98 7.68
CA LEU A 49 13.48 16.86 6.34
C LEU A 49 13.40 15.40 5.87
N LYS A 50 14.40 14.59 6.22
CA LYS A 50 14.43 13.16 5.94
C LYS A 50 13.26 12.40 6.57
N LYS A 51 12.67 12.88 7.68
CA LYS A 51 11.43 12.30 8.23
C LYS A 51 10.21 12.56 7.35
N ILE A 52 10.28 13.55 6.45
CA ILE A 52 9.20 13.94 5.54
C ILE A 52 9.42 13.32 4.15
N CYS A 53 10.62 13.50 3.57
CA CYS A 53 10.93 13.06 2.21
C CYS A 53 11.75 11.76 2.12
N HIS A 54 12.11 11.14 3.25
CA HIS A 54 12.94 9.93 3.31
C HIS A 54 14.33 10.09 2.66
N ARG A 55 14.82 11.33 2.50
CA ARG A 55 16.08 11.65 1.83
C ARG A 55 16.91 12.68 2.58
N ASP A 56 18.22 12.52 2.51
CA ASP A 56 19.19 13.48 3.03
C ASP A 56 19.47 14.58 1.99
N ILE A 57 18.79 15.70 2.16
CA ILE A 57 18.87 16.86 1.27
C ILE A 57 20.26 17.52 1.32
N LEU A 58 20.93 17.51 2.48
CA LEU A 58 22.28 18.05 2.60
C LEU A 58 23.30 17.23 1.80
N SER A 59 23.19 15.90 1.84
CA SER A 59 24.02 15.02 1.01
C SER A 59 23.83 15.26 -0.49
N PHE A 60 22.60 15.55 -0.95
CA PHE A 60 22.36 15.96 -2.33
C PHE A 60 23.16 17.20 -2.70
N PHE A 61 23.06 18.29 -1.93
CA PHE A 61 23.79 19.53 -2.24
C PHE A 61 25.31 19.34 -2.23
N LYS A 62 25.85 18.55 -1.28
CA LYS A 62 27.28 18.22 -1.20
C LYS A 62 27.77 17.47 -2.45
N ARG A 63 26.92 16.63 -3.05
CA ARG A 63 27.23 15.73 -4.17
C ARG A 63 26.72 16.23 -5.52
N LYS A 64 26.08 17.41 -5.58
CA LYS A 64 25.43 17.93 -6.80
C LYS A 64 26.35 17.94 -8.02
N LYS A 65 27.58 18.43 -7.84
CA LYS A 65 28.58 18.52 -8.92
C LYS A 65 28.97 17.14 -9.45
N ASP A 66 29.18 16.16 -8.57
CA ASP A 66 29.52 14.80 -8.96
C ASP A 66 28.39 14.15 -9.78
N TYR A 67 27.12 14.38 -9.40
CA TYR A 67 25.98 13.94 -10.23
C TYR A 67 25.98 14.63 -11.59
N GLU A 68 26.16 15.96 -11.63
CA GLU A 68 26.18 16.74 -12.86
C GLU A 68 27.31 16.28 -13.81
N GLU A 69 28.51 16.00 -13.30
CA GLU A 69 29.62 15.44 -14.09
C GLU A 69 29.25 14.09 -14.74
N LYS A 70 28.58 13.21 -13.99
CA LYS A 70 28.09 11.92 -14.53
C LYS A 70 26.99 12.12 -15.57
N ILE A 71 26.03 13.02 -15.32
CA ILE A 71 24.95 13.36 -16.25
C ILE A 71 25.51 13.90 -17.57
N PHE A 72 26.46 14.84 -17.49
CA PHE A 72 27.05 15.47 -18.68
C PHE A 72 28.02 14.57 -19.45
N SER A 73 28.40 13.42 -18.91
CA SER A 73 29.10 12.38 -19.68
C SER A 73 28.21 11.73 -20.76
N GLY A 74 26.89 11.90 -20.67
CA GLY A 74 25.92 11.34 -21.62
C GLY A 74 25.65 9.84 -21.45
N ALA A 75 26.09 9.24 -20.35
CA ALA A 75 25.88 7.82 -20.08
C ALA A 75 24.40 7.50 -19.82
N LYS A 76 23.85 6.46 -20.47
CA LYS A 76 22.46 6.02 -20.25
C LYS A 76 22.22 5.51 -18.82
N GLN A 77 23.25 5.00 -18.17
CA GLN A 77 23.25 4.59 -16.78
C GLN A 77 24.58 5.00 -16.15
N PHE A 78 24.56 5.34 -14.86
CA PHE A 78 25.80 5.56 -14.12
C PHE A 78 25.67 5.13 -12.66
N GLN A 79 26.82 4.78 -12.08
CA GLN A 79 26.97 4.51 -10.66
C GLN A 79 27.91 5.56 -10.05
N THR A 80 27.54 6.06 -8.88
CA THR A 80 28.36 7.01 -8.12
C THR A 80 29.43 6.27 -7.31
N SER A 81 30.44 7.00 -6.81
CA SER A 81 31.46 6.42 -5.94
C SER A 81 30.93 5.93 -4.57
N TRP A 82 29.72 6.33 -4.19
CA TRP A 82 29.00 5.88 -3.00
C TRP A 82 27.87 4.89 -3.30
N ASN A 83 27.95 4.18 -4.44
CA ASN A 83 27.09 3.05 -4.80
C ASN A 83 25.60 3.41 -5.05
N GLU A 84 25.30 4.64 -5.44
CA GLU A 84 23.97 4.96 -5.97
C GLU A 84 23.95 4.72 -7.48
N GLN A 85 22.85 4.15 -7.97
CA GLN A 85 22.68 3.78 -9.37
C GLN A 85 21.56 4.60 -10.00
N PHE A 86 21.82 5.12 -11.19
CA PHE A 86 20.90 5.97 -11.93
C PHE A 86 20.74 5.49 -13.37
N GLN A 87 19.53 5.60 -13.90
CA GLN A 87 19.19 5.29 -15.27
C GLN A 87 18.50 6.48 -15.93
N LEU A 88 18.92 6.83 -17.14
CA LEU A 88 18.29 7.87 -17.94
C LEU A 88 16.93 7.37 -18.44
N LYS A 89 15.89 8.09 -18.03
CA LYS A 89 14.51 8.03 -18.52
C LYS A 89 14.28 9.13 -19.57
N GLU A 90 13.18 9.04 -20.32
CA GLU A 90 12.71 10.12 -21.18
C GLU A 90 12.64 11.51 -20.48
N HIS A 91 12.63 12.58 -21.28
CA HIS A 91 12.47 13.97 -20.81
C HIS A 91 13.58 14.50 -19.88
N ASN A 92 14.82 14.00 -20.04
CA ASN A 92 15.99 14.43 -19.27
C ASN A 92 15.82 14.24 -17.76
N VAL A 93 15.43 13.02 -17.37
CA VAL A 93 15.33 12.60 -15.98
C VAL A 93 16.20 11.38 -15.76
N TYR A 94 17.07 11.40 -14.75
CA TYR A 94 17.73 10.19 -14.26
C TYR A 94 16.95 9.65 -13.06
N ILE A 95 16.43 8.44 -13.17
CA ILE A 95 15.73 7.76 -12.07
C ILE A 95 16.72 7.02 -11.19
N GLN A 96 16.53 7.04 -9.87
CA GLN A 96 17.38 6.28 -8.94
C GLN A 96 16.88 4.83 -8.82
N ARG A 97 17.73 3.87 -9.17
CA ARG A 97 17.42 2.43 -9.15
C ARG A 97 17.82 1.77 -7.83
N HIS A 98 17.21 0.62 -7.54
CA HIS A 98 17.48 -0.24 -6.39
C HIS A 98 17.41 0.49 -5.05
N LYS A 99 16.43 1.37 -4.90
CA LYS A 99 16.32 2.25 -3.75
C LYS A 99 14.87 2.54 -3.37
N LEU A 100 14.52 2.22 -2.13
CA LEU A 100 13.28 2.66 -1.50
C LEU A 100 13.29 4.19 -1.29
N TYR A 101 12.26 4.87 -1.81
CA TYR A 101 11.97 6.32 -1.83
C TYR A 101 12.83 7.17 -2.80
N PRO A 102 13.05 6.76 -4.06
CA PRO A 102 14.13 7.22 -4.94
C PRO A 102 14.20 8.75 -5.11
N MET A 103 15.42 9.22 -5.39
CA MET A 103 15.74 10.61 -5.65
C MET A 103 15.97 10.83 -7.14
N ASP A 104 14.93 11.17 -7.89
CA ASP A 104 15.01 11.28 -9.35
C ASP A 104 15.47 12.68 -9.79
N LEU A 105 16.50 12.74 -10.64
CA LEU A 105 17.22 13.96 -11.00
C LEU A 105 16.76 14.49 -12.36
N CYS A 106 16.05 15.63 -12.34
CA CYS A 106 15.66 16.34 -13.56
C CYS A 106 16.76 17.34 -13.95
N PHE A 107 17.22 17.31 -15.20
CA PHE A 107 18.34 18.14 -15.65
C PHE A 107 18.11 18.80 -17.02
N ASP A 108 18.89 19.82 -17.30
CA ASP A 108 19.02 20.41 -18.62
C ASP A 108 20.47 20.85 -18.89
N GLN A 109 20.68 21.68 -19.91
CA GLN A 109 22.00 22.18 -20.30
C GLN A 109 22.72 22.96 -19.19
N THR A 110 21.99 23.44 -18.18
CA THR A 110 22.52 24.24 -17.05
C THR A 110 22.78 23.40 -15.78
N GLY A 111 22.45 22.11 -15.80
CA GLY A 111 22.64 21.18 -14.68
C GLY A 111 21.33 20.59 -14.17
N ILE A 112 21.38 20.01 -12.97
CA ILE A 112 20.18 19.50 -12.29
C ILE A 112 19.33 20.71 -11.90
N TYR A 113 18.04 20.72 -12.24
CA TYR A 113 17.12 21.80 -11.86
C TYR A 113 16.02 21.34 -10.90
N ALA A 114 15.73 20.04 -10.81
CA ALA A 114 14.79 19.51 -9.84
C ALA A 114 15.15 18.10 -9.39
N VAL A 115 14.67 17.75 -8.20
CA VAL A 115 14.77 16.44 -7.59
C VAL A 115 13.37 16.01 -7.16
N LEU A 116 12.91 14.88 -7.68
CA LEU A 116 11.59 14.32 -7.38
C LEU A 116 11.73 13.16 -6.40
N MET A 117 10.96 13.19 -5.31
CA MET A 117 11.01 12.20 -4.24
C MET A 117 9.60 11.67 -3.96
N ALA A 118 9.34 10.42 -4.35
CA ALA A 118 8.09 9.73 -4.07
C ALA A 118 8.19 8.94 -2.76
N ALA A 119 7.18 9.07 -1.91
CA ALA A 119 7.09 8.38 -0.63
C ALA A 119 5.65 7.95 -0.36
N ARG A 120 5.29 6.76 -0.87
CA ARG A 120 3.93 6.19 -0.77
C ARG A 120 2.91 7.15 -1.38
N ASP A 121 2.12 7.85 -0.58
CA ASP A 121 1.11 8.80 -1.02
C ASP A 121 1.63 10.25 -1.08
N MET A 122 2.78 10.55 -0.48
CA MET A 122 3.38 11.87 -0.47
C MET A 122 4.43 12.03 -1.56
N VAL A 123 4.47 13.23 -2.15
CA VAL A 123 5.50 13.60 -3.12
C VAL A 123 6.17 14.89 -2.67
N CYS A 124 7.50 14.83 -2.53
CA CYS A 124 8.35 15.96 -2.22
C CYS A 124 9.17 16.37 -3.45
N ILE A 125 9.39 17.67 -3.62
CA ILE A 125 10.09 18.22 -4.77
C ILE A 125 11.07 19.28 -4.29
N LEU A 126 12.36 19.10 -4.59
CA LEU A 126 13.37 20.16 -4.45
C LEU A 126 13.66 20.72 -5.84
N VAL A 127 13.39 21.99 -6.09
CA VAL A 127 13.47 22.59 -7.43
C VAL A 127 14.12 23.97 -7.41
N LYS A 128 14.91 24.30 -8.43
CA LYS A 128 15.45 25.66 -8.59
C LYS A 128 14.32 26.67 -8.73
N ASN A 129 14.45 27.79 -8.05
CA ASN A 129 13.49 28.88 -8.12
C ASN A 129 13.28 29.34 -9.58
N GLY A 130 12.04 29.32 -10.07
CA GLY A 130 11.67 29.63 -11.45
C GLY A 130 11.46 28.41 -12.35
N TYR A 131 11.80 27.20 -11.89
CA TYR A 131 11.66 25.95 -12.64
C TYR A 131 10.43 25.13 -12.21
N GLU A 132 9.62 25.61 -11.27
CA GLU A 132 8.46 24.91 -10.71
C GLU A 132 7.52 24.36 -11.79
N LYS A 133 7.21 25.19 -12.80
CA LYS A 133 6.31 24.84 -13.92
C LYS A 133 6.83 23.72 -14.83
N ARG A 134 8.08 23.31 -14.69
CA ARG A 134 8.68 22.17 -15.40
C ARG A 134 8.54 20.85 -14.65
N THR A 135 7.99 20.89 -13.43
CA THR A 135 7.75 19.73 -12.59
C THR A 135 6.25 19.47 -12.44
N ILE A 136 5.88 18.46 -11.66
CA ILE A 136 4.47 18.18 -11.32
C ILE A 136 3.77 19.34 -10.59
N LEU A 137 4.53 20.30 -10.01
CA LEU A 137 3.98 21.51 -9.38
C LEU A 137 3.07 22.32 -10.32
N LYS A 138 3.30 22.28 -11.63
CA LYS A 138 2.41 22.93 -12.61
C LYS A 138 0.96 22.46 -12.50
N GLN A 139 0.73 21.20 -12.14
CA GLN A 139 -0.63 20.67 -11.98
C GLN A 139 -1.31 21.19 -10.70
N TRP A 140 -0.54 21.51 -9.66
CA TRP A 140 -1.05 22.14 -8.44
C TRP A 140 -1.46 23.61 -8.66
N GLU A 141 -0.76 24.34 -9.53
CA GLU A 141 -1.07 25.74 -9.88
C GLU A 141 -2.38 25.91 -10.68
N GLY A 142 -2.75 24.90 -11.47
CA GLY A 142 -3.92 24.94 -12.37
C GLY A 142 -5.28 24.82 -11.69
N LEU A 143 -5.31 24.51 -10.39
CA LEU A 143 -6.54 24.42 -9.64
C LEU A 143 -7.08 25.82 -9.36
N THR A 144 -8.37 26.07 -9.53
CA THR A 144 -9.04 27.36 -9.23
C THR A 144 -8.84 27.84 -7.78
N TYR A 145 -8.34 26.95 -6.91
CA TYR A 145 -7.96 27.18 -5.53
C TYR A 145 -6.49 27.58 -5.35
N SER A 146 -5.66 27.62 -6.40
CA SER A 146 -4.20 27.84 -6.36
C SER A 146 -3.73 29.19 -5.81
N LYS A 147 -4.65 30.11 -5.54
CA LYS A 147 -4.47 31.10 -4.45
C LYS A 147 -4.76 30.43 -3.10
N VAL A 148 -4.15 29.27 -2.83
CA VAL A 148 -4.41 28.52 -1.60
C VAL A 148 -3.83 29.37 -0.50
N ASN A 149 -4.70 29.93 0.34
CA ASN A 149 -4.26 30.46 1.62
C ASN A 149 -3.66 29.28 2.39
N VAL A 150 -2.33 29.23 2.48
CA VAL A 150 -1.64 28.24 3.30
C VAL A 150 -1.90 28.62 4.75
N PHE A 151 -2.86 27.95 5.38
CA PHE A 151 -3.27 28.27 6.74
C PHE A 151 -2.24 27.78 7.76
N PRO A 152 -1.89 28.58 8.78
CA PRO A 152 -1.11 28.07 9.89
C PRO A 152 -1.84 26.92 10.61
N VAL A 153 -1.07 25.98 11.15
CA VAL A 153 -1.54 24.81 11.89
C VAL A 153 -1.67 25.16 13.36
N GLN A 154 -2.81 24.83 13.98
CA GLN A 154 -3.00 24.93 15.41
C GLN A 154 -3.43 23.57 15.97
N LYS A 155 -2.64 22.99 16.88
CA LYS A 155 -3.13 21.86 17.68
C LYS A 155 -4.15 22.41 18.67
N ALA A 156 -5.41 21.98 18.54
CA ALA A 156 -6.48 22.46 19.42
C ALA A 156 -6.32 21.87 20.82
N LYS A 157 -6.40 20.53 20.93
CA LYS A 157 -6.09 19.72 22.13
C LYS A 157 -6.26 18.23 21.81
N THR A 158 -5.96 17.39 22.80
CA THR A 158 -6.36 15.99 22.83
C THR A 158 -7.73 15.88 23.52
N PHE A 159 -8.60 15.02 22.97
CA PHE A 159 -9.95 14.76 23.45
C PHE A 159 -10.13 13.27 23.75
N ASP A 160 -10.98 13.00 24.74
CA ASP A 160 -11.47 11.69 25.12
C ASP A 160 -12.84 11.47 24.47
N VAL A 161 -12.86 10.92 23.25
CA VAL A 161 -14.11 10.69 22.51
C VAL A 161 -14.82 9.50 23.11
N GLN A 162 -16.00 9.73 23.68
CA GLN A 162 -16.80 8.70 24.31
C GLN A 162 -17.58 7.91 23.25
N THR A 163 -17.34 6.61 23.21
CA THR A 163 -18.15 5.65 22.46
C THR A 163 -19.46 5.39 23.18
N LYS A 164 -20.43 4.79 22.48
CA LYS A 164 -21.76 4.47 23.00
C LYS A 164 -21.71 3.53 24.21
N ASP A 165 -20.72 2.64 24.26
CA ASP A 165 -20.47 1.74 25.38
C ASP A 165 -19.48 2.31 26.42
N HIS A 166 -19.28 3.64 26.41
CA HIS A 166 -18.51 4.40 27.41
C HIS A 166 -17.00 4.09 27.46
N ILE A 167 -16.43 3.65 26.35
CA ILE A 167 -14.97 3.57 26.17
C ILE A 167 -14.44 4.89 25.62
N SER A 168 -13.37 5.41 26.23
CA SER A 168 -12.68 6.61 25.77
C SER A 168 -11.68 6.32 24.66
N LEU A 169 -11.85 6.98 23.51
CA LEU A 169 -10.90 6.95 22.40
C LEU A 169 -10.08 8.25 22.35
N ALA A 170 -8.79 8.13 22.56
CA ALA A 170 -7.86 9.25 22.59
C ALA A 170 -7.68 9.85 21.19
N THR A 171 -7.98 11.13 21.06
CA THR A 171 -8.15 11.79 19.76
C THR A 171 -7.47 13.15 19.74
N ASP A 172 -6.48 13.34 18.88
CA ASP A 172 -5.82 14.63 18.67
C ASP A 172 -6.53 15.42 17.56
N VAL A 173 -6.86 16.69 17.82
CA VAL A 173 -7.49 17.59 16.85
C VAL A 173 -6.55 18.72 16.48
N TYR A 174 -6.41 18.95 15.18
CA TYR A 174 -5.65 20.05 14.59
C TYR A 174 -6.55 20.88 13.67
N LEU A 175 -6.46 22.19 13.78
CA LEU A 175 -7.31 23.15 13.08
C LEU A 175 -6.48 24.13 12.25
N PRO A 176 -7.01 24.62 11.11
CA PRO A 176 -6.42 25.72 10.38
C PRO A 176 -6.69 27.04 11.09
N VAL A 177 -5.68 27.91 11.16
CA VAL A 177 -5.85 29.29 11.64
C VAL A 177 -6.43 30.14 10.50
N ASN A 178 -7.76 30.20 10.42
CA ASN A 178 -8.49 31.00 9.44
C ASN A 178 -9.34 32.07 10.14
N LYS A 179 -9.07 33.35 9.90
CA LYS A 179 -9.81 34.46 10.51
C LYS A 179 -11.24 34.63 9.96
N ASN A 180 -11.52 34.08 8.78
CA ASN A 180 -12.77 34.27 8.05
C ASN A 180 -13.70 33.06 8.14
N GLN A 181 -13.29 31.98 8.81
CA GLN A 181 -14.04 30.73 8.86
C GLN A 181 -13.77 30.05 10.21
N SER A 182 -14.83 29.62 10.89
CA SER A 182 -14.75 28.94 12.19
C SER A 182 -15.10 27.45 12.12
N GLN A 183 -15.77 27.01 11.05
CA GLN A 183 -16.17 25.62 10.82
C GLN A 183 -15.47 25.06 9.59
N PHE A 184 -14.96 23.84 9.66
CA PHE A 184 -14.13 23.24 8.62
C PHE A 184 -14.60 21.83 8.27
N PRO A 185 -14.44 21.42 6.99
CA PRO A 185 -14.50 20.01 6.63
C PRO A 185 -13.37 19.27 7.34
N THR A 186 -13.59 18.01 7.68
CA THR A 186 -12.69 17.25 8.54
C THR A 186 -12.08 16.07 7.79
N ILE A 187 -10.78 15.84 7.98
CA ILE A 187 -10.13 14.58 7.62
C ILE A 187 -9.92 13.77 8.90
N LEU A 188 -10.54 12.59 8.96
CA LEU A 188 -10.40 11.63 10.06
C LEU A 188 -9.40 10.54 9.68
N VAL A 189 -8.44 10.31 10.58
CA VAL A 189 -7.44 9.24 10.53
C VAL A 189 -7.60 8.41 11.80
N ARG A 190 -7.90 7.11 11.67
CA ARG A 190 -8.00 6.18 12.80
C ARG A 190 -6.88 5.14 12.67
N THR A 191 -5.99 5.05 13.67
CA THR A 191 -4.76 4.25 13.59
C THR A 191 -4.55 3.37 14.81
N PRO A 192 -4.03 2.13 14.66
CA PRO A 192 -3.59 1.31 15.78
C PRO A 192 -2.10 1.50 16.12
N TYR A 193 -1.39 2.33 15.36
CA TYR A 193 0.07 2.50 15.41
C TYR A 193 0.55 3.73 16.20
N GLY A 194 -0.37 4.45 16.86
CA GLY A 194 -0.08 5.68 17.59
C GLY A 194 -0.33 6.96 16.81
N LYS A 195 -1.30 7.77 17.26
CA LYS A 195 -1.68 9.07 16.70
C LYS A 195 -0.56 10.11 16.73
N LYS A 196 0.48 9.88 17.53
CA LYS A 196 1.68 10.72 17.61
C LYS A 196 2.76 10.34 16.59
N GLN A 197 2.62 9.20 15.91
CA GLN A 197 3.56 8.77 14.87
C GLN A 197 3.16 9.37 13.52
N GLY A 198 4.12 9.98 12.82
CA GLY A 198 3.90 10.51 11.47
C GLY A 198 2.88 11.64 11.31
N TYR A 199 2.31 12.19 12.39
CA TYR A 199 1.18 13.14 12.34
C TYR A 199 1.44 14.40 11.48
N PHE A 200 2.70 14.82 11.35
CA PHE A 200 3.11 15.97 10.56
C PHE A 200 2.76 15.82 9.07
N GLN A 201 2.62 14.58 8.56
CA GLN A 201 2.25 14.30 7.18
C GLN A 201 0.82 14.78 6.83
N TYR A 202 -0.02 15.02 7.85
CA TYR A 202 -1.38 15.51 7.66
C TYR A 202 -1.49 17.04 7.69
N TRP A 203 -0.39 17.76 7.99
CA TRP A 203 -0.39 19.24 7.95
C TRP A 203 -0.76 19.79 6.59
N ARG A 204 -0.46 19.07 5.50
CA ARG A 204 -0.87 19.42 4.13
C ARG A 204 -2.38 19.58 3.95
N PHE A 205 -3.20 18.89 4.75
CA PHE A 205 -4.66 19.05 4.75
C PHE A 205 -5.09 20.26 5.57
N ILE A 206 -4.47 20.46 6.73
CA ILE A 206 -4.73 21.60 7.61
C ILE A 206 -4.41 22.91 6.90
N GLN A 207 -3.23 22.99 6.30
CA GLN A 207 -2.80 24.13 5.49
C GLN A 207 -3.69 24.40 4.27
N ARG A 208 -4.58 23.45 3.91
CA ARG A 208 -5.61 23.57 2.86
C ARG A 208 -7.03 23.77 3.41
N GLY A 209 -7.16 24.09 4.69
CA GLY A 209 -8.43 24.46 5.32
C GLY A 209 -9.28 23.28 5.79
N TYR A 210 -8.69 22.09 5.97
CA TYR A 210 -9.35 20.99 6.68
C TYR A 210 -9.03 21.04 8.17
N ALA A 211 -9.99 20.68 9.02
CA ALA A 211 -9.65 20.13 10.32
C ALA A 211 -9.05 18.72 10.13
N VAL A 212 -8.10 18.32 10.97
CA VAL A 212 -7.57 16.96 10.98
C VAL A 212 -7.77 16.35 12.37
N VAL A 213 -8.34 15.16 12.39
CA VAL A 213 -8.61 14.37 13.59
C VAL A 213 -7.85 13.06 13.50
N ILE A 214 -6.95 12.81 14.44
CA ILE A 214 -6.15 11.57 14.49
C ILE A 214 -6.49 10.83 15.78
N GLN A 215 -7.00 9.62 15.66
CA GLN A 215 -7.51 8.83 16.79
C GLN A 215 -6.74 7.51 16.92
N ASP A 216 -6.33 7.18 18.14
CA ASP A 216 -5.91 5.83 18.49
C ASP A 216 -7.14 4.93 18.55
N VAL A 217 -7.16 3.83 17.80
CA VAL A 217 -8.29 2.90 17.88
C VAL A 217 -8.37 2.23 19.25
N ARG A 218 -9.54 1.63 19.56
CA ARG A 218 -9.82 1.00 20.85
C ARG A 218 -8.73 0.03 21.29
N GLY A 219 -8.36 0.12 22.57
CA GLY A 219 -7.33 -0.72 23.19
C GLY A 219 -5.88 -0.42 22.77
N ARG A 220 -5.64 0.64 21.98
CA ARG A 220 -4.31 1.04 21.54
C ARG A 220 -3.85 2.31 22.23
N GLU A 221 -2.56 2.36 22.54
CA GLU A 221 -1.86 3.59 22.94
C GLU A 221 -2.57 4.34 24.08
N GLU A 222 -3.11 5.54 23.82
CA GLU A 222 -3.82 6.33 24.82
C GLU A 222 -5.32 5.97 24.95
N SER A 223 -5.90 5.24 23.99
CA SER A 223 -7.30 4.79 24.03
C SER A 223 -7.53 3.67 25.04
N GLN A 224 -8.73 3.65 25.63
CA GLN A 224 -9.19 2.60 26.55
C GLN A 224 -9.80 1.42 25.79
N GLY A 225 -10.27 0.41 26.54
CA GLY A 225 -10.97 -0.76 25.99
C GLY A 225 -10.04 -1.93 25.65
N GLU A 226 -10.65 -3.01 25.15
CA GLU A 226 -9.94 -4.21 24.72
C GLU A 226 -9.41 -4.04 23.29
N TRP A 227 -8.16 -4.44 23.06
CA TRP A 227 -7.61 -4.54 21.70
C TRP A 227 -8.06 -5.86 21.05
N MET A 228 -8.98 -5.74 20.10
CA MET A 228 -9.32 -6.80 19.17
C MET A 228 -9.30 -6.19 17.75
N PRO A 229 -8.26 -6.46 16.94
CA PRO A 229 -8.13 -5.79 15.66
C PRO A 229 -9.37 -6.00 14.79
N SER A 230 -9.78 -4.94 14.09
CA SER A 230 -10.91 -4.86 13.17
C SER A 230 -12.32 -4.98 13.77
N TYR A 231 -12.46 -5.50 15.00
CA TYR A 231 -13.75 -5.93 15.55
C TYR A 231 -14.72 -4.79 15.88
N TYR A 232 -14.24 -3.71 16.51
CA TYR A 232 -15.08 -2.61 16.98
C TYR A 232 -15.17 -1.44 15.99
N GLU A 233 -14.60 -1.58 14.80
CA GLU A 233 -14.26 -0.44 13.95
C GLU A 233 -15.48 0.25 13.31
N VAL A 234 -16.60 -0.46 13.13
CA VAL A 234 -17.83 0.12 12.58
C VAL A 234 -18.52 1.03 13.60
N GLU A 235 -18.68 0.53 14.82
CA GLU A 235 -19.33 1.21 15.93
C GLU A 235 -18.51 2.42 16.38
N ASP A 236 -17.20 2.24 16.60
CA ASP A 236 -16.31 3.31 17.05
C ASP A 236 -16.16 4.42 16.00
N ALA A 237 -16.14 4.05 14.71
CA ALA A 237 -16.14 5.05 13.64
C ALA A 237 -17.44 5.85 13.62
N ASN A 238 -18.60 5.21 13.79
CA ASN A 238 -19.88 5.91 13.85
C ASN A 238 -19.92 6.96 14.96
N ASP A 239 -19.49 6.58 16.17
CA ASP A 239 -19.49 7.47 17.32
C ASP A 239 -18.50 8.62 17.13
N THR A 240 -17.32 8.32 16.57
CA THR A 240 -16.32 9.34 16.25
C THR A 240 -16.83 10.32 15.19
N LEU A 241 -17.50 9.85 14.13
CA LEU A 241 -18.06 10.70 13.08
C LEU A 241 -19.15 11.63 13.62
N ASN A 242 -20.05 11.11 14.46
CA ASN A 242 -21.07 11.92 15.14
C ASN A 242 -20.44 12.95 16.09
N TRP A 243 -19.42 12.55 16.85
CA TRP A 243 -18.69 13.44 17.73
C TRP A 243 -18.00 14.57 16.97
N ILE A 244 -17.34 14.27 15.84
CA ILE A 244 -16.74 15.29 14.97
C ILE A 244 -17.80 16.29 14.51
N ALA A 245 -18.91 15.79 13.98
CA ALA A 245 -19.98 16.63 13.45
C ALA A 245 -20.66 17.52 14.50
N SER A 246 -20.62 17.13 15.79
CA SER A 246 -21.15 17.94 16.88
C SER A 246 -20.19 19.03 17.36
N GLN A 247 -18.93 19.05 16.90
CA GLN A 247 -17.97 20.05 17.35
C GLN A 247 -18.23 21.41 16.69
N SER A 248 -18.05 22.49 17.45
CA SER A 248 -18.25 23.87 16.96
C SER A 248 -17.32 24.27 15.82
N TRP A 249 -16.22 23.54 15.62
CA TRP A 249 -15.24 23.75 14.55
C TRP A 249 -15.49 22.88 13.32
N SER A 250 -16.45 21.96 13.35
CA SER A 250 -16.77 21.10 12.21
C SER A 250 -17.94 21.69 11.41
N ASP A 251 -17.91 21.54 10.09
CA ASP A 251 -19.06 21.78 9.21
C ASP A 251 -19.94 20.52 9.01
N GLY A 252 -19.59 19.42 9.68
CA GLY A 252 -20.29 18.14 9.60
C GLY A 252 -19.94 17.27 8.38
N CYS A 253 -19.04 17.71 7.51
CA CYS A 253 -18.52 16.91 6.39
C CYS A 253 -17.17 16.28 6.75
N VAL A 254 -17.10 14.96 6.74
CA VAL A 254 -15.91 14.20 7.11
C VAL A 254 -15.44 13.34 5.95
N GLY A 255 -14.17 13.46 5.59
CA GLY A 255 -13.44 12.50 4.76
C GLY A 255 -12.53 11.64 5.61
N MET A 256 -12.14 10.47 5.09
CA MET A 256 -11.11 9.64 5.70
C MET A 256 -9.98 9.34 4.71
N ILE A 257 -8.79 9.13 5.25
CA ILE A 257 -7.61 8.74 4.47
C ILE A 257 -6.68 7.86 5.31
N GLY A 258 -6.02 6.91 4.65
CA GLY A 258 -4.98 6.09 5.24
C GLY A 258 -4.79 4.78 4.51
N ALA A 259 -3.75 4.06 4.92
CA ALA A 259 -3.31 2.83 4.28
C ALA A 259 -3.32 1.60 5.19
N SER A 260 -3.35 0.39 4.63
CA SER A 260 -3.31 -0.87 5.40
C SER A 260 -4.52 -0.98 6.33
N TYR A 261 -4.32 -1.16 7.64
CA TYR A 261 -5.38 -1.08 8.64
C TYR A 261 -6.14 0.26 8.58
N LEU A 262 -5.45 1.38 8.32
CA LEU A 262 -6.11 2.69 8.14
C LEU A 262 -6.93 2.72 6.84
N GLY A 263 -6.68 1.81 5.89
CA GLY A 263 -7.56 1.54 4.75
C GLY A 263 -8.81 0.78 5.18
N TYR A 264 -8.66 -0.31 5.95
CA TYR A 264 -9.76 -1.14 6.47
C TYR A 264 -10.78 -0.33 7.27
N VAL A 265 -10.31 0.51 8.21
CA VAL A 265 -11.21 1.29 9.09
C VAL A 265 -12.10 2.27 8.32
N GLN A 266 -11.74 2.64 7.08
CA GLN A 266 -12.58 3.48 6.22
C GLN A 266 -13.77 2.70 5.65
N TRP A 267 -13.55 1.45 5.23
CA TRP A 267 -14.62 0.56 4.80
C TRP A 267 -15.51 0.13 5.96
N ALA A 268 -14.91 -0.11 7.14
CA ALA A 268 -15.67 -0.30 8.37
C ALA A 268 -16.53 0.94 8.71
N ALA A 269 -15.95 2.15 8.63
CA ALA A 269 -16.69 3.39 8.84
C ALA A 269 -17.86 3.55 7.86
N LEU A 270 -17.69 3.17 6.58
CA LEU A 270 -18.77 3.15 5.59
C LEU A 270 -19.94 2.27 6.04
N CYS A 271 -19.66 1.11 6.65
CA CYS A 271 -20.69 0.18 7.13
C CYS A 271 -21.60 0.77 8.22
N SER A 272 -21.16 1.82 8.92
CA SER A 272 -22.00 2.53 9.90
C SER A 272 -23.15 3.30 9.24
N ARG A 273 -23.06 3.56 7.93
CA ARG A 273 -24.00 4.39 7.17
C ARG A 273 -24.15 5.81 7.73
N ASN A 274 -23.11 6.28 8.41
CA ASN A 274 -23.12 7.60 9.00
C ASN A 274 -23.14 8.68 7.91
N VAL A 275 -24.10 9.61 8.03
CA VAL A 275 -24.35 10.65 7.02
C VAL A 275 -23.21 11.68 6.93
N HIS A 276 -22.34 11.76 7.94
CA HIS A 276 -21.20 12.69 7.97
C HIS A 276 -20.01 12.22 7.14
N LEU A 277 -19.92 10.92 6.83
CA LEU A 277 -18.85 10.39 5.98
C LEU A 277 -19.15 10.68 4.50
N LYS A 278 -18.37 11.59 3.90
CA LYS A 278 -18.58 12.11 2.55
C LYS A 278 -17.63 11.54 1.50
N GLY A 279 -16.47 11.03 1.90
CA GLY A 279 -15.50 10.44 0.97
C GLY A 279 -14.40 9.69 1.69
N ILE A 280 -13.87 8.64 1.06
CA ILE A 280 -12.74 7.85 1.57
C ILE A 280 -11.61 7.83 0.53
N VAL A 281 -10.37 7.83 1.02
CA VAL A 281 -9.14 7.64 0.25
C VAL A 281 -8.40 6.45 0.87
N SER A 282 -8.66 5.27 0.30
CA SER A 282 -8.22 3.98 0.82
C SER A 282 -6.98 3.51 0.07
N PHE A 283 -5.86 3.43 0.78
CA PHE A 283 -4.60 2.91 0.26
C PHE A 283 -4.37 1.47 0.74
N MET A 284 -3.89 0.59 -0.13
CA MET A 284 -3.36 -0.74 0.22
C MET A 284 -4.21 -1.45 1.28
N CYS A 285 -5.52 -1.52 1.05
CA CYS A 285 -6.50 -1.76 2.09
C CYS A 285 -6.49 -3.23 2.52
N SER A 286 -6.35 -3.51 3.81
CA SER A 286 -6.60 -4.87 4.30
C SER A 286 -8.06 -5.27 4.13
N GLY A 287 -8.26 -6.51 3.68
CA GLY A 287 -9.56 -7.11 3.44
C GLY A 287 -10.17 -7.71 4.70
N SER A 288 -11.34 -8.32 4.49
CA SER A 288 -12.01 -9.13 5.52
C SER A 288 -11.26 -10.45 5.73
N ALA A 289 -11.46 -11.06 6.90
CA ALA A 289 -10.94 -12.40 7.18
C ALA A 289 -11.42 -13.42 6.13
N PHE A 290 -10.63 -14.46 5.90
CA PHE A 290 -10.80 -15.50 4.86
C PHE A 290 -10.61 -15.03 3.41
N VAL A 291 -10.76 -13.74 3.13
CA VAL A 291 -10.42 -13.15 1.83
C VAL A 291 -8.96 -12.70 1.78
N ASP A 292 -8.50 -12.00 2.82
CA ASP A 292 -7.17 -11.38 2.87
C ASP A 292 -6.39 -11.79 4.12
N ILE A 293 -6.58 -11.08 5.24
CA ILE A 293 -5.90 -11.33 6.51
C ILE A 293 -6.91 -11.48 7.66
N PRO A 294 -6.62 -12.29 8.70
CA PRO A 294 -5.39 -13.08 8.88
C PRO A 294 -5.43 -14.45 8.19
N ARG A 295 -6.56 -14.81 7.57
CA ARG A 295 -6.73 -16.08 6.86
C ARG A 295 -6.98 -15.84 5.38
N ARG A 296 -6.16 -16.37 4.48
CA ARG A 296 -6.41 -16.35 3.03
C ARG A 296 -6.81 -17.75 2.59
N GLY A 297 -7.96 -17.91 1.94
CA GLY A 297 -8.42 -19.22 1.48
C GLY A 297 -8.65 -20.25 2.59
N GLY A 298 -8.84 -19.79 3.84
CA GLY A 298 -8.97 -20.64 5.03
C GLY A 298 -7.66 -20.88 5.80
N CYS A 299 -6.51 -20.76 5.14
CA CYS A 299 -5.19 -20.93 5.75
C CYS A 299 -4.80 -19.69 6.57
N PHE A 300 -4.12 -19.86 7.71
CA PHE A 300 -3.58 -18.73 8.47
C PHE A 300 -2.28 -18.23 7.84
N ASN A 301 -2.19 -16.93 7.56
CA ASN A 301 -1.04 -16.35 6.87
C ASN A 301 0.14 -16.13 7.83
N SER A 302 1.29 -16.75 7.55
CA SER A 302 2.50 -16.64 8.38
C SER A 302 3.00 -15.19 8.51
N GLY A 303 2.94 -14.40 7.44
CA GLY A 303 3.31 -12.97 7.44
C GLY A 303 2.57 -12.15 8.50
N MET A 304 1.36 -12.56 8.89
CA MET A 304 0.59 -11.88 9.92
C MET A 304 1.16 -12.04 11.34
N LEU A 305 2.07 -13.01 11.56
CA LEU A 305 2.73 -13.19 12.85
C LEU A 305 3.66 -12.02 13.18
N ALA A 306 4.44 -11.52 12.21
CA ALA A 306 5.30 -10.35 12.42
C ALA A 306 4.48 -9.12 12.83
N TRP A 307 3.40 -8.83 12.10
CA TRP A 307 2.47 -7.77 12.50
C TRP A 307 1.87 -8.01 13.89
N ALA A 308 1.43 -9.23 14.19
CA ALA A 308 0.87 -9.55 15.50
C ALA A 308 1.87 -9.31 16.63
N PHE A 309 3.15 -9.57 16.40
CA PHE A 309 4.24 -9.33 17.37
C PHE A 309 4.46 -7.84 17.62
N ALA A 310 4.40 -7.01 16.58
CA ALA A 310 4.46 -5.55 16.74
C ALA A 310 3.25 -4.99 17.52
N MET A 311 2.13 -5.70 17.48
CA MET A 311 0.87 -5.35 18.14
C MET A 311 0.67 -6.07 19.48
N ALA A 312 1.63 -6.86 19.94
CA ALA A 312 1.53 -7.70 21.15
C ALA A 312 1.35 -6.91 22.45
N GLN A 313 1.65 -5.61 22.43
CA GLN A 313 1.51 -4.70 23.56
C GLN A 313 0.56 -3.57 23.18
N LYS A 314 0.12 -2.79 24.17
CA LYS A 314 -0.75 -1.63 23.94
C LYS A 314 -0.13 -0.58 23.01
N THR A 315 1.21 -0.45 23.05
CA THR A 315 1.98 0.39 22.13
C THR A 315 2.49 -0.43 20.95
N PHE A 316 2.53 0.19 19.77
CA PHE A 316 3.11 -0.41 18.56
C PHE A 316 4.65 -0.46 18.66
N LEU A 317 5.22 -1.65 18.48
CA LEU A 317 6.65 -1.93 18.62
C LEU A 317 7.17 -2.69 17.38
N PRO A 318 7.50 -2.00 16.28
CA PRO A 318 7.91 -2.62 15.02
C PRO A 318 9.18 -3.49 15.15
N GLU A 319 10.04 -3.22 16.14
CA GLU A 319 11.22 -4.04 16.43
C GLU A 319 10.89 -5.50 16.74
N ASN A 320 9.66 -5.80 17.21
CA ASN A 320 9.24 -7.17 17.47
C ASN A 320 8.96 -7.97 16.19
N MET A 321 8.85 -7.32 15.02
CA MET A 321 8.68 -8.01 13.73
C MET A 321 9.92 -8.82 13.35
N THR A 322 11.11 -8.38 13.77
CA THR A 322 12.38 -9.04 13.47
C THR A 322 12.66 -10.12 14.49
N GLN A 323 12.59 -11.39 14.07
CA GLN A 323 12.81 -12.56 14.91
C GLN A 323 13.58 -13.64 14.13
N ASP A 324 14.02 -14.68 14.81
CA ASP A 324 14.51 -15.91 14.14
C ASP A 324 13.32 -16.73 13.61
N TRP A 325 12.74 -16.27 12.50
CA TRP A 325 11.56 -16.90 11.92
C TRP A 325 11.82 -18.31 11.38
N ASP A 326 13.04 -18.61 10.93
CA ASP A 326 13.44 -19.96 10.51
C ASP A 326 13.35 -20.98 11.66
N TYR A 327 13.67 -20.55 12.88
CA TYR A 327 13.45 -21.34 14.09
C TYR A 327 11.96 -21.33 14.51
N LEU A 328 11.35 -20.15 14.61
CA LEU A 328 9.98 -20.01 15.14
C LEU A 328 8.93 -20.72 14.30
N MET A 329 9.06 -20.73 12.97
CA MET A 329 8.11 -21.39 12.07
C MET A 329 8.10 -22.92 12.19
N LYS A 330 9.05 -23.52 12.92
CA LYS A 330 9.08 -24.97 13.23
C LYS A 330 8.33 -25.32 14.52
N ILE A 331 7.94 -24.32 15.33
CA ILE A 331 7.27 -24.55 16.61
C ILE A 331 5.82 -24.97 16.36
N ARG A 332 5.37 -26.00 17.06
CA ARG A 332 3.98 -26.46 17.06
C ARG A 332 3.48 -26.67 18.50
N PRO A 333 2.19 -26.38 18.78
CA PRO A 333 1.22 -25.73 17.90
C PRO A 333 1.58 -24.25 17.62
N ILE A 334 1.04 -23.66 16.55
CA ILE A 334 1.33 -22.26 16.13
C ILE A 334 1.07 -21.27 17.28
N SER A 335 0.08 -21.54 18.14
CA SER A 335 -0.23 -20.71 19.32
C SER A 335 0.90 -20.61 20.34
N LYS A 336 1.93 -21.46 20.28
CA LYS A 336 3.12 -21.40 21.15
C LYS A 336 4.23 -20.51 20.62
N ILE A 337 4.18 -20.10 19.36
CA ILE A 337 5.19 -19.23 18.75
C ILE A 337 5.39 -17.93 19.55
N PRO A 338 4.34 -17.18 19.95
CA PRO A 338 4.53 -15.95 20.73
C PRO A 338 5.14 -16.18 22.12
N GLU A 339 4.78 -17.27 22.80
CA GLU A 339 5.35 -17.61 24.12
C GLU A 339 6.85 -17.86 24.02
N VAL A 340 7.30 -18.56 22.99
CA VAL A 340 8.72 -18.85 22.78
C VAL A 340 9.50 -17.61 22.36
N ALA A 341 8.94 -16.78 21.47
CA ALA A 341 9.64 -15.62 20.95
C ALA A 341 9.64 -14.41 21.92
N LEU A 342 8.49 -14.13 22.55
CA LEU A 342 8.27 -12.92 23.36
C LEU A 342 8.16 -13.21 24.86
N GLY A 343 8.21 -14.48 25.27
CA GLY A 343 8.05 -14.89 26.67
C GLY A 343 6.60 -14.81 27.18
N LYS A 344 5.62 -14.55 26.31
CA LYS A 344 4.20 -14.39 26.68
C LYS A 344 3.25 -14.68 25.50
N PRO A 345 2.00 -15.09 25.77
CA PRO A 345 0.99 -15.21 24.71
C PRO A 345 0.60 -13.84 24.14
N ILE A 346 -0.02 -13.85 22.96
CA ILE A 346 -0.70 -12.69 22.36
C ILE A 346 -2.20 -12.99 22.31
N ASP A 347 -2.98 -12.29 23.14
CA ASP A 347 -4.38 -12.63 23.39
C ASP A 347 -5.27 -12.56 22.14
N PHE A 348 -5.19 -11.49 21.36
CA PHE A 348 -5.99 -11.36 20.15
C PHE A 348 -5.61 -12.40 19.09
N LEU A 349 -4.33 -12.75 18.97
CA LEU A 349 -3.85 -13.79 18.07
C LEU A 349 -4.39 -15.17 18.51
N ASN A 350 -4.36 -15.47 19.81
CA ASN A 350 -4.97 -16.70 20.33
C ASN A 350 -6.48 -16.77 20.05
N ARG A 351 -7.19 -15.63 20.14
CA ARG A 351 -8.61 -15.56 19.74
C ARG A 351 -8.78 -15.84 18.24
N TRP A 352 -7.98 -15.22 17.37
CA TRP A 352 -7.99 -15.51 15.93
C TRP A 352 -7.70 -16.98 15.59
N LEU A 353 -6.74 -17.60 16.28
CA LEU A 353 -6.40 -19.01 16.09
C LEU A 353 -7.55 -19.94 16.55
N LYS A 354 -8.28 -19.57 17.61
CA LYS A 354 -9.43 -20.32 18.12
C LYS A 354 -10.64 -20.29 17.17
N HIS A 355 -10.83 -19.18 16.45
CA HIS A 355 -11.91 -19.02 15.46
C HIS A 355 -11.42 -19.50 14.09
N GLU A 356 -11.40 -20.83 13.88
CA GLU A 356 -10.87 -21.45 12.66
C GLU A 356 -11.77 -21.30 11.43
N ASN A 357 -13.09 -21.33 11.62
CA ASN A 357 -14.10 -21.22 10.57
C ASN A 357 -14.65 -19.79 10.51
N MET A 358 -15.27 -19.42 9.38
CA MET A 358 -16.03 -18.18 9.27
C MET A 358 -17.30 -18.25 10.14
N ASP A 359 -17.27 -17.60 11.30
CA ASP A 359 -18.36 -17.57 12.27
C ASP A 359 -18.76 -16.13 12.62
N ASP A 360 -19.63 -15.95 13.62
CA ASP A 360 -20.13 -14.62 14.03
C ASP A 360 -19.02 -13.65 14.45
N PHE A 361 -17.92 -14.17 14.99
CA PHE A 361 -16.76 -13.36 15.34
C PHE A 361 -16.16 -12.71 14.08
N TRP A 362 -15.94 -13.50 13.02
CA TRP A 362 -15.43 -12.99 11.75
C TRP A 362 -16.45 -12.17 10.96
N ASN A 363 -17.72 -12.56 10.98
CA ASN A 363 -18.80 -11.80 10.31
C ASN A 363 -18.94 -10.38 10.87
N THR A 364 -18.56 -10.15 12.14
CA THR A 364 -18.51 -8.80 12.74
C THR A 364 -17.47 -7.91 12.05
N MET A 365 -16.40 -8.49 11.50
CA MET A 365 -15.30 -7.78 10.83
C MET A 365 -15.39 -7.81 9.29
N ASP A 366 -16.42 -8.43 8.72
CA ASP A 366 -16.61 -8.51 7.28
C ASP A 366 -17.32 -7.25 6.77
N TRP A 367 -16.53 -6.25 6.37
CA TRP A 367 -17.07 -4.97 5.90
C TRP A 367 -17.80 -5.10 4.56
N GLU A 368 -17.46 -6.07 3.72
CA GLU A 368 -18.18 -6.28 2.45
C GLU A 368 -19.61 -6.73 2.74
N LYS A 369 -19.78 -7.76 3.59
CA LYS A 369 -21.09 -8.23 4.04
C LYS A 369 -21.85 -7.14 4.82
N ARG A 370 -21.17 -6.41 5.72
CA ARG A 370 -21.81 -5.38 6.57
C ARG A 370 -22.19 -4.10 5.82
N SER A 371 -21.57 -3.81 4.67
CA SER A 371 -21.85 -2.59 3.89
C SER A 371 -23.33 -2.43 3.55
N GLY A 372 -24.03 -3.54 3.28
CA GLY A 372 -25.44 -3.58 2.85
C GLY A 372 -25.71 -2.69 1.63
N GLY A 373 -24.71 -2.50 0.76
CA GLY A 373 -24.81 -1.69 -0.45
C GLY A 373 -24.78 -0.17 -0.22
N TYR A 374 -24.52 0.31 1.01
CA TYR A 374 -24.30 1.74 1.25
C TYR A 374 -23.05 2.22 0.50
N GLN A 375 -23.10 3.44 -0.03
CA GLN A 375 -22.06 3.98 -0.91
C GLN A 375 -21.52 5.29 -0.33
N VAL A 376 -20.21 5.40 -0.28
CA VAL A 376 -19.48 6.64 0.02
C VAL A 376 -18.43 6.80 -1.08
N PRO A 377 -18.29 7.98 -1.70
CA PRO A 377 -17.27 8.21 -2.72
C PRO A 377 -15.88 7.67 -2.33
N ALA A 378 -15.35 6.70 -3.08
CA ALA A 378 -14.10 6.01 -2.75
C ALA A 378 -13.00 6.18 -3.80
N LEU A 379 -11.84 6.70 -3.40
CA LEU A 379 -10.59 6.57 -4.14
C LEU A 379 -9.80 5.39 -3.57
N ILE A 380 -9.61 4.36 -4.40
CA ILE A 380 -8.89 3.13 -4.09
C ILE A 380 -7.50 3.22 -4.72
N ILE A 381 -6.44 3.07 -3.93
CA ILE A 381 -5.07 3.10 -4.43
C ILE A 381 -4.34 1.86 -3.93
N SER A 382 -3.85 1.01 -4.82
CA SER A 382 -3.16 -0.23 -4.46
C SER A 382 -2.06 -0.58 -5.45
N GLY A 383 -1.36 -1.69 -5.22
CA GLY A 383 -0.32 -2.21 -6.09
C GLY A 383 -0.54 -3.67 -6.44
N TRP A 384 0.05 -4.14 -7.54
CA TRP A 384 -0.03 -5.55 -7.95
C TRP A 384 0.63 -6.51 -6.98
N PHE A 385 1.65 -6.03 -6.26
CA PHE A 385 2.46 -6.81 -5.32
C PHE A 385 2.23 -6.38 -3.87
N ASP A 386 1.10 -5.71 -3.61
CA ASP A 386 0.65 -5.35 -2.25
C ASP A 386 0.08 -6.60 -1.55
N ASP A 387 0.56 -6.88 -0.34
CA ASP A 387 0.13 -8.06 0.43
C ASP A 387 -1.32 -8.03 0.84
N ASN A 388 -1.96 -6.86 0.77
CA ASN A 388 -3.38 -6.69 0.98
C ASN A 388 -4.15 -6.52 -0.34
N GLY A 389 -3.57 -6.95 -1.46
CA GLY A 389 -4.19 -6.92 -2.78
C GLY A 389 -5.54 -7.65 -2.84
N MET A 390 -5.77 -8.64 -1.97
CA MET A 390 -7.07 -9.28 -1.83
C MET A 390 -8.13 -8.37 -1.19
N GLY A 391 -7.73 -7.49 -0.26
CA GLY A 391 -8.61 -6.43 0.25
C GLY A 391 -8.96 -5.39 -0.82
N THR A 392 -8.00 -5.02 -1.67
CA THR A 392 -8.28 -4.21 -2.86
C THR A 392 -9.24 -4.91 -3.82
N THR A 393 -9.07 -6.21 -4.06
CA THR A 393 -9.99 -7.01 -4.88
C THR A 393 -11.40 -7.03 -4.29
N GLN A 394 -11.51 -7.14 -2.97
CA GLN A 394 -12.77 -7.03 -2.24
C GLN A 394 -13.42 -5.66 -2.45
N ALA A 395 -12.63 -4.58 -2.38
CA ALA A 395 -13.11 -3.21 -2.55
C ALA A 395 -13.61 -2.97 -3.98
N LEU A 396 -12.85 -3.43 -4.98
CA LEU A 396 -13.23 -3.36 -6.39
C LEU A 396 -14.52 -4.13 -6.69
N ARG A 397 -14.73 -5.27 -6.01
CA ARG A 397 -15.98 -6.05 -6.12
C ARG A 397 -17.17 -5.27 -5.56
N LEU A 398 -17.00 -4.62 -4.41
CA LEU A 398 -18.04 -3.81 -3.77
C LEU A 398 -18.44 -2.62 -4.65
N VAL A 399 -17.46 -1.85 -5.15
CA VAL A 399 -17.72 -0.64 -5.94
C VAL A 399 -18.21 -0.92 -7.36
N LYS A 400 -18.10 -2.16 -7.86
CA LYS A 400 -18.56 -2.55 -9.20
C LYS A 400 -20.03 -2.20 -9.46
N SER A 401 -20.86 -2.22 -8.42
CA SER A 401 -22.31 -1.91 -8.49
C SER A 401 -22.64 -0.45 -8.17
N TRP A 402 -21.64 0.37 -7.84
CA TRP A 402 -21.84 1.73 -7.41
C TRP A 402 -22.12 2.68 -8.58
N LYS A 403 -22.66 3.84 -8.25
CA LYS A 403 -22.96 4.87 -9.25
C LYS A 403 -21.66 5.29 -9.97
N PRO A 404 -21.71 5.55 -11.29
CA PRO A 404 -20.59 6.16 -11.98
C PRO A 404 -20.17 7.46 -11.30
N LYS A 405 -18.88 7.81 -11.40
CA LYS A 405 -18.31 9.04 -10.82
C LYS A 405 -18.32 9.09 -9.28
N THR A 406 -18.58 7.98 -8.59
CA THR A 406 -18.46 7.89 -7.12
C THR A 406 -17.35 6.94 -6.67
N TRP A 407 -16.54 6.45 -7.60
CA TRP A 407 -15.36 5.68 -7.25
C TRP A 407 -14.27 5.82 -8.30
N LYS A 408 -13.03 5.65 -7.88
CA LYS A 408 -11.85 5.60 -8.76
C LYS A 408 -10.84 4.63 -8.17
N ALA A 409 -10.13 3.89 -9.02
CA ALA A 409 -9.05 2.99 -8.66
C ALA A 409 -7.75 3.38 -9.37
N ILE A 410 -6.63 3.42 -8.64
CA ILE A 410 -5.27 3.58 -9.18
C ILE A 410 -4.44 2.39 -8.73
N ILE A 411 -4.02 1.53 -9.66
CA ILE A 411 -3.30 0.28 -9.36
C ILE A 411 -1.92 0.30 -10.01
N GLY A 412 -0.87 0.43 -9.22
CA GLY A 412 0.52 0.51 -9.70
C GLY A 412 1.31 -0.79 -9.59
N ALA A 413 2.55 -0.78 -10.07
CA ALA A 413 3.53 -1.85 -9.81
C ALA A 413 4.21 -1.61 -8.46
N TRP A 414 3.43 -1.71 -7.38
CA TRP A 414 3.86 -1.37 -6.03
C TRP A 414 3.63 -2.52 -5.07
N LYS A 415 4.43 -2.55 -4.01
CA LYS A 415 4.23 -3.40 -2.82
C LYS A 415 3.42 -2.68 -1.73
N HIS A 416 3.38 -3.20 -0.50
CA HIS A 416 2.57 -2.61 0.58
C HIS A 416 2.94 -1.15 0.95
N ASN A 417 4.20 -0.78 0.69
CA ASN A 417 4.72 0.59 0.85
C ASN A 417 4.27 1.57 -0.25
N GLY A 418 3.52 1.10 -1.26
CA GLY A 418 2.94 1.90 -2.32
C GLY A 418 3.96 2.50 -3.29
N ASN A 419 3.65 3.68 -3.80
CA ASN A 419 4.43 4.40 -4.81
C ASN A 419 5.78 4.91 -4.23
N ALA A 420 6.74 3.99 -4.09
CA ALA A 420 7.95 4.21 -3.31
C ALA A 420 9.23 3.65 -3.94
N GLU A 421 9.20 2.76 -4.93
CA GLU A 421 10.41 2.25 -5.59
C GLU A 421 10.14 1.69 -7.00
N TYR A 422 11.19 1.60 -7.82
CA TYR A 422 11.15 1.07 -9.20
C TYR A 422 11.54 -0.42 -9.29
N ASP A 423 12.12 -0.96 -8.22
CA ASP A 423 12.71 -2.29 -8.18
C ASP A 423 12.12 -3.02 -6.97
N LEU A 424 11.40 -4.11 -7.20
CA LEU A 424 10.80 -4.93 -6.14
C LEU A 424 11.52 -6.28 -6.14
N HIS A 425 12.21 -6.64 -5.05
CA HIS A 425 12.90 -7.93 -4.93
C HIS A 425 13.78 -8.27 -6.15
N HIS A 426 14.59 -7.29 -6.56
CA HIS A 426 15.47 -7.39 -7.74
C HIS A 426 14.77 -7.46 -9.11
N VAL A 427 13.44 -7.34 -9.16
CA VAL A 427 12.65 -7.29 -10.40
C VAL A 427 12.41 -5.83 -10.82
N ASP A 428 12.76 -5.50 -12.05
CA ASP A 428 12.56 -4.18 -12.66
C ASP A 428 11.08 -3.94 -12.99
N MET A 429 10.43 -2.99 -12.31
CA MET A 429 9.04 -2.62 -12.57
C MET A 429 8.86 -1.67 -13.76
N GLY A 430 9.95 -1.14 -14.32
CA GLY A 430 9.97 -0.16 -15.40
C GLY A 430 10.06 1.29 -14.90
N GLU A 431 10.66 2.15 -15.72
CA GLU A 431 10.92 3.57 -15.40
C GLU A 431 9.66 4.45 -15.24
N ASN A 432 8.48 3.96 -15.60
CA ASN A 432 7.19 4.64 -15.41
C ASN A 432 6.38 4.07 -14.23
N ALA A 433 6.94 3.16 -13.43
CA ALA A 433 6.23 2.55 -12.30
C ALA A 433 5.81 3.57 -11.22
N LEU A 434 6.57 4.65 -11.04
CA LEU A 434 6.24 5.70 -10.09
C LEU A 434 5.47 6.88 -10.70
N ARG A 435 4.53 7.41 -9.91
CA ARG A 435 3.67 8.55 -10.22
C ARG A 435 3.88 9.69 -9.23
N TYR A 436 4.14 10.88 -9.74
CA TYR A 436 4.36 12.07 -8.90
C TYR A 436 3.08 12.86 -8.62
N ASP A 437 1.94 12.42 -9.15
CA ASP A 437 0.63 13.05 -8.98
C ASP A 437 -0.27 12.37 -7.94
N ILE A 438 0.14 11.24 -7.33
CA ILE A 438 -0.70 10.48 -6.38
C ILE A 438 -1.24 11.34 -5.23
N ASP A 439 -0.38 12.19 -4.67
CA ASP A 439 -0.74 13.15 -3.64
C ASP A 439 -1.83 14.14 -4.10
N LEU A 440 -1.68 14.64 -5.34
CA LEU A 440 -2.65 15.54 -5.98
C LEU A 440 -3.99 14.83 -6.19
N GLN A 441 -4.00 13.58 -6.65
CA GLN A 441 -5.22 12.78 -6.83
C GLN A 441 -6.00 12.66 -5.51
N CYS A 442 -5.30 12.44 -4.39
CA CYS A 442 -5.91 12.37 -3.06
C CYS A 442 -6.56 13.69 -2.65
N MET A 443 -5.83 14.81 -2.83
CA MET A 443 -6.34 16.14 -2.51
C MET A 443 -7.56 16.49 -3.36
N LEU A 444 -7.53 16.21 -4.66
CA LEU A 444 -8.63 16.48 -5.56
C LEU A 444 -9.88 15.66 -5.21
N TRP A 445 -9.71 14.39 -4.85
CA TRP A 445 -10.82 13.54 -4.41
C TRP A 445 -11.49 14.07 -3.15
N LEU A 446 -10.68 14.41 -2.13
CA LEU A 446 -11.20 14.96 -0.87
C LEU A 446 -11.87 16.32 -1.09
N ASP A 447 -11.25 17.23 -1.86
CA ASP A 447 -11.85 18.52 -2.18
C ASP A 447 -13.18 18.33 -2.93
N ARG A 448 -13.26 17.35 -3.83
CA ARG A 448 -14.49 17.09 -4.58
C ARG A 448 -15.64 16.65 -3.69
N PHE A 449 -15.43 15.62 -2.88
CA PHE A 449 -16.51 14.93 -2.18
C PHE A 449 -16.73 15.44 -0.75
N VAL A 450 -15.69 15.95 -0.09
CA VAL A 450 -15.79 16.46 1.28
C VAL A 450 -16.09 17.96 1.30
N LYS A 451 -15.43 18.75 0.44
CA LYS A 451 -15.69 20.20 0.32
C LYS A 451 -16.76 20.56 -0.73
N GLY A 452 -17.14 19.63 -1.60
CA GLY A 452 -18.06 19.91 -2.70
C GLY A 452 -17.46 20.70 -3.86
N VAL A 453 -16.13 20.74 -3.98
CA VAL A 453 -15.42 21.50 -5.01
C VAL A 453 -15.54 20.82 -6.38
N HIS A 454 -16.03 21.53 -7.40
CA HIS A 454 -16.01 21.02 -8.77
C HIS A 454 -14.62 21.19 -9.40
N ASN A 455 -13.80 20.14 -9.37
CA ASN A 455 -12.43 20.12 -9.91
C ASN A 455 -12.21 19.09 -11.04
N GLY A 456 -13.24 18.28 -11.38
CA GLY A 456 -13.21 17.34 -12.50
C GLY A 456 -12.54 16.00 -12.22
N ILE A 457 -12.12 15.71 -10.97
CA ILE A 457 -11.48 14.43 -10.62
C ILE A 457 -12.37 13.22 -10.95
N GLU A 458 -13.69 13.38 -10.79
CA GLU A 458 -14.68 12.34 -11.05
C GLU A 458 -15.02 12.15 -12.54
N GLU A 459 -14.54 13.04 -13.40
CA GLU A 459 -14.74 12.98 -14.86
C GLU A 459 -13.66 12.13 -15.55
N GLY A 460 -12.54 11.86 -14.87
CA GLY A 460 -11.49 10.98 -15.36
C GLY A 460 -11.93 9.50 -15.39
N ALA A 461 -11.06 8.65 -15.94
CA ALA A 461 -11.33 7.21 -15.98
C ALA A 461 -11.48 6.65 -14.55
N PRO A 462 -12.46 5.76 -14.29
CA PRO A 462 -12.67 5.16 -12.99
C PRO A 462 -11.59 4.14 -12.62
N VAL A 463 -10.83 3.62 -13.60
CA VAL A 463 -9.67 2.75 -13.34
C VAL A 463 -8.47 3.29 -14.09
N GLU A 464 -7.36 3.46 -13.37
CA GLU A 464 -6.03 3.69 -13.90
C GLU A 464 -5.13 2.58 -13.39
N TYR A 465 -4.41 1.90 -14.27
CA TYR A 465 -3.65 0.72 -13.88
C TYR A 465 -2.36 0.61 -14.68
N TYR A 466 -1.32 0.04 -14.06
CA TYR A 466 -0.02 -0.13 -14.68
C TYR A 466 0.13 -1.51 -15.30
N THR A 467 0.71 -1.61 -16.50
CA THR A 467 1.07 -2.89 -17.12
C THR A 467 2.58 -3.08 -17.08
N LEU A 468 3.01 -4.14 -16.38
CA LEU A 468 4.40 -4.60 -16.32
C LEU A 468 4.94 -4.90 -17.72
N HIS A 469 6.26 -4.80 -17.90
CA HIS A 469 7.00 -4.96 -19.16
C HIS A 469 6.66 -3.93 -20.26
N GLU A 470 5.39 -3.63 -20.51
CA GLU A 470 4.95 -2.51 -21.36
C GLU A 470 5.34 -1.14 -20.79
N ASN A 471 5.66 -1.08 -19.48
CA ASN A 471 6.12 0.11 -18.78
C ASN A 471 5.16 1.30 -18.96
N ARG A 472 3.86 1.04 -18.78
CA ARG A 472 2.79 1.95 -19.21
C ARG A 472 1.60 1.97 -18.24
N TRP A 473 1.12 3.17 -17.95
CA TRP A 473 -0.18 3.39 -17.33
C TRP A 473 -1.29 3.37 -18.39
N LYS A 474 -2.35 2.62 -18.10
CA LYS A 474 -3.54 2.48 -18.93
C LYS A 474 -4.77 2.90 -18.13
N THR A 475 -5.88 3.08 -18.84
CA THR A 475 -7.17 3.46 -18.24
C THR A 475 -8.26 2.47 -18.63
N ALA A 476 -9.27 2.30 -17.78
CA ALA A 476 -10.45 1.49 -18.07
C ALA A 476 -11.71 2.12 -17.48
N SER A 477 -12.87 1.82 -18.07
CA SER A 477 -14.18 2.24 -17.57
C SER A 477 -14.76 1.32 -16.49
N THR A 478 -14.22 0.11 -16.33
CA THR A 478 -14.71 -0.91 -15.39
C THR A 478 -13.57 -1.76 -14.86
N TRP A 479 -13.76 -2.36 -13.68
CA TRP A 479 -12.96 -3.48 -13.19
C TRP A 479 -13.83 -4.74 -13.01
N PRO A 480 -13.37 -5.94 -13.43
CA PRO A 480 -12.19 -6.18 -14.26
C PRO A 480 -12.26 -5.47 -15.62
N VAL A 481 -11.11 -5.25 -16.25
CA VAL A 481 -11.03 -4.64 -17.59
C VAL A 481 -11.78 -5.53 -18.59
N SER A 482 -12.57 -4.91 -19.49
CA SER A 482 -13.38 -5.64 -20.48
C SER A 482 -12.50 -6.21 -21.60
N ASN A 483 -11.97 -7.41 -21.39
CA ASN A 483 -11.10 -8.12 -22.33
C ASN A 483 -11.62 -9.54 -22.64
N HIS A 484 -11.07 -10.15 -23.70
CA HIS A 484 -11.31 -11.57 -24.01
C HIS A 484 -10.82 -12.46 -22.87
N ARG A 485 -11.64 -13.43 -22.44
CA ARG A 485 -11.24 -14.40 -21.43
C ARG A 485 -10.55 -15.59 -22.09
N VAL A 486 -9.31 -15.86 -21.69
CA VAL A 486 -8.57 -17.04 -22.11
C VAL A 486 -8.77 -18.14 -21.07
N LYS A 487 -9.00 -19.37 -21.55
CA LYS A 487 -9.06 -20.56 -20.71
C LYS A 487 -7.92 -21.48 -21.12
N LEU A 488 -7.04 -21.79 -20.17
CA LEU A 488 -5.96 -22.75 -20.33
C LEU A 488 -6.29 -24.02 -19.52
N TYR A 489 -5.97 -25.17 -20.09
CA TYR A 489 -6.09 -26.48 -19.48
C TYR A 489 -4.70 -26.99 -19.11
N LEU A 490 -4.61 -27.62 -17.95
CA LEU A 490 -3.42 -28.34 -17.51
C LEU A 490 -3.34 -29.66 -18.29
N GLN A 491 -2.23 -29.90 -18.98
CA GLN A 491 -1.93 -31.15 -19.66
C GLN A 491 -0.58 -31.68 -19.20
N ASP A 492 -0.57 -32.93 -18.78
CA ASP A 492 0.66 -33.71 -18.57
C ASP A 492 0.56 -34.93 -19.49
N SER A 493 1.65 -35.27 -20.19
CA SER A 493 1.67 -36.42 -21.09
C SER A 493 2.18 -37.70 -20.42
N ASP A 494 2.93 -37.61 -19.31
CA ASP A 494 3.68 -38.76 -18.76
C ASP A 494 4.01 -38.67 -17.24
N ASP A 495 3.20 -37.98 -16.43
CA ASP A 495 3.41 -37.82 -14.97
C ASP A 495 4.75 -37.10 -14.65
N LYS A 496 5.14 -36.18 -15.54
CA LYS A 496 6.39 -35.39 -15.46
C LYS A 496 6.13 -33.92 -15.14
N ALA A 497 4.91 -33.54 -14.80
CA ALA A 497 4.61 -32.17 -14.38
C ALA A 497 5.33 -31.78 -13.07
N ASN A 498 5.78 -32.74 -12.25
CA ASN A 498 6.57 -32.42 -11.07
C ASN A 498 8.00 -31.97 -11.42
N GLY A 499 8.51 -31.00 -10.67
CA GLY A 499 9.93 -30.72 -10.65
C GLY A 499 10.68 -31.95 -10.14
N ASN A 500 11.68 -32.44 -10.86
CA ASN A 500 12.66 -33.32 -10.23
C ASN A 500 13.79 -32.43 -9.69
N THR A 501 14.51 -32.89 -8.66
CA THR A 501 15.52 -32.09 -7.94
C THR A 501 16.60 -31.44 -8.82
N LEU A 502 16.70 -31.84 -10.09
CA LEU A 502 17.64 -31.31 -11.09
C LEU A 502 16.98 -30.60 -12.29
N ALA A 503 15.67 -30.72 -12.53
CA ALA A 503 14.95 -30.12 -13.66
C ALA A 503 13.51 -29.72 -13.30
N CYS A 504 13.05 -28.59 -13.83
CA CYS A 504 11.65 -28.18 -13.72
C CYS A 504 10.74 -29.20 -14.44
N GLY A 505 9.51 -29.37 -13.96
CA GLY A 505 8.55 -30.29 -14.55
C GLY A 505 8.16 -29.90 -15.98
N SER A 506 7.65 -30.87 -16.74
CA SER A 506 7.30 -30.74 -18.16
C SER A 506 5.79 -30.69 -18.42
N GLY A 507 5.00 -30.16 -17.48
CA GLY A 507 3.57 -29.93 -17.69
C GLY A 507 3.32 -28.79 -18.67
N HIS A 508 2.22 -28.86 -19.40
CA HIS A 508 1.83 -27.89 -20.42
C HIS A 508 0.52 -27.18 -20.09
N LEU A 509 0.43 -25.89 -20.44
CA LEU A 509 -0.79 -25.10 -20.49
C LEU A 509 -1.28 -25.01 -21.94
N ILE A 510 -2.45 -25.59 -22.22
CA ILE A 510 -3.01 -25.64 -23.59
C ILE A 510 -4.41 -25.00 -23.67
N GLU A 511 -4.76 -24.40 -24.80
CA GLU A 511 -6.09 -23.77 -24.98
C GLU A 511 -7.21 -24.78 -25.24
N ASN A 512 -6.87 -25.90 -25.89
CA ASN A 512 -7.84 -26.94 -26.20
C ASN A 512 -7.96 -27.93 -25.04
N GLN A 513 -9.18 -28.40 -24.78
CA GLN A 513 -9.36 -29.43 -23.76
C GLN A 513 -8.57 -30.69 -24.15
N PRO A 514 -7.78 -31.29 -23.23
CA PRO A 514 -7.06 -32.53 -23.52
C PRO A 514 -8.02 -33.65 -23.97
N PHE A 515 -7.64 -34.38 -25.02
CA PHE A 515 -8.45 -35.49 -25.55
C PHE A 515 -8.45 -36.73 -24.64
N LYS A 516 -7.44 -36.87 -23.78
CA LYS A 516 -7.31 -37.96 -22.81
C LYS A 516 -7.38 -37.40 -21.40
N ASN A 517 -8.08 -38.12 -20.52
CA ASN A 517 -7.98 -37.87 -19.09
C ASN A 517 -6.58 -38.26 -18.61
N GLY A 518 -6.00 -37.44 -17.74
CA GLY A 518 -4.71 -37.67 -17.10
C GLY A 518 -4.73 -37.09 -15.69
N TRP A 519 -3.70 -37.40 -14.92
CA TRP A 519 -3.46 -36.86 -13.59
C TRP A 519 -1.96 -36.63 -13.44
N SER A 520 -1.60 -35.73 -12.52
CA SER A 520 -0.23 -35.54 -12.05
C SER A 520 -0.24 -35.67 -10.54
N MET A 521 0.79 -36.28 -9.97
CA MET A 521 0.88 -36.53 -8.53
C MET A 521 2.16 -35.96 -7.93
N TYR A 522 2.04 -35.58 -6.66
CA TYR A 522 3.17 -35.26 -5.81
C TYR A 522 2.87 -35.68 -4.37
N CYS A 523 3.93 -35.82 -3.56
CA CYS A 523 3.81 -36.08 -2.13
C CYS A 523 4.17 -34.81 -1.36
N TYR A 524 3.23 -34.30 -0.57
CA TYR A 524 3.48 -33.19 0.35
C TYR A 524 3.92 -33.71 1.71
N ASP A 525 5.04 -33.18 2.22
CA ASP A 525 5.57 -33.46 3.55
C ASP A 525 5.50 -32.18 4.40
N PRO A 526 4.67 -32.14 5.46
CA PRO A 526 4.57 -30.98 6.35
C PRO A 526 5.88 -30.60 7.06
N ASP A 527 6.84 -31.53 7.21
CA ASP A 527 8.17 -31.26 7.80
C ASP A 527 9.15 -30.68 6.78
N ASN A 528 8.80 -30.70 5.48
CA ASN A 528 9.57 -30.09 4.40
C ASN A 528 8.65 -29.35 3.41
N PRO A 529 7.96 -28.28 3.83
CA PRO A 529 7.08 -27.53 2.94
C PRO A 529 7.87 -26.77 1.85
N ALA A 530 7.23 -26.56 0.69
CA ALA A 530 7.73 -25.62 -0.31
C ALA A 530 7.83 -24.21 0.30
N LYS A 531 8.87 -23.45 -0.06
CA LYS A 531 9.13 -22.16 0.57
C LYS A 531 8.36 -21.04 -0.12
N HIS A 532 7.89 -20.11 0.69
CA HIS A 532 7.61 -18.76 0.25
C HIS A 532 8.93 -17.99 0.36
N ILE A 533 9.44 -17.44 -0.76
CA ILE A 533 10.77 -16.81 -0.82
C ILE A 533 10.69 -15.38 -0.26
N ILE A 534 10.47 -15.26 1.04
CA ILE A 534 10.41 -14.00 1.78
C ILE A 534 10.72 -14.22 3.26
N ASP A 535 11.41 -13.26 3.89
CA ASP A 535 11.56 -13.26 5.35
C ASP A 535 10.29 -12.72 6.01
N VAL A 536 9.75 -13.44 7.00
CA VAL A 536 8.53 -13.04 7.70
C VAL A 536 8.68 -11.66 8.38
N SER A 537 9.90 -11.26 8.73
CA SER A 537 10.23 -9.92 9.26
C SER A 537 9.93 -8.79 8.28
N GLU A 538 9.93 -9.07 6.97
CA GLU A 538 9.54 -8.09 5.96
C GLU A 538 8.05 -7.75 6.05
N ASN A 539 7.27 -8.62 6.69
CA ASN A 539 5.83 -8.49 6.81
C ASN A 539 5.15 -8.34 5.43
N GLU A 540 5.72 -9.01 4.41
CA GLU A 540 5.17 -9.07 3.06
C GLU A 540 4.93 -10.53 2.60
N LEU A 541 4.13 -10.71 1.55
CA LEU A 541 3.64 -11.98 0.99
C LEU A 541 3.62 -11.95 -0.55
N GLU A 542 3.33 -10.81 -1.17
CA GLU A 542 3.06 -10.73 -2.62
C GLU A 542 4.25 -10.28 -3.45
N VAL A 543 5.46 -10.37 -2.90
CA VAL A 543 6.67 -9.89 -3.57
C VAL A 543 6.99 -10.69 -4.85
N PRO A 544 7.42 -10.01 -5.94
CA PRO A 544 7.86 -10.69 -7.16
C PRO A 544 9.27 -11.24 -6.96
N GLU A 545 9.42 -12.56 -6.96
CA GLU A 545 10.72 -13.23 -6.75
C GLU A 545 10.89 -14.37 -7.75
N ASN A 546 12.12 -14.83 -7.94
CA ASN A 546 12.46 -15.89 -8.89
C ASN A 546 12.30 -17.29 -8.27
N TYR A 547 11.26 -18.01 -8.67
CA TYR A 547 10.90 -19.34 -8.19
C TYR A 547 11.59 -20.50 -8.93
N ILE A 548 12.51 -20.24 -9.86
CA ILE A 548 13.20 -21.27 -10.67
C ILE A 548 13.80 -22.41 -9.84
N HIS A 549 14.26 -22.13 -8.61
CA HIS A 549 14.83 -23.15 -7.72
C HIS A 549 13.75 -23.94 -6.96
N GLU A 550 12.70 -23.27 -6.49
CA GLU A 550 11.59 -23.92 -5.79
C GLU A 550 10.77 -24.82 -6.73
N GLU A 551 10.69 -24.46 -8.01
CA GLU A 551 10.03 -25.23 -9.07
C GLU A 551 10.70 -26.57 -9.40
N LYS A 552 11.92 -26.82 -8.90
CA LYS A 552 12.63 -28.10 -9.03
C LYS A 552 12.26 -29.10 -7.94
N ARG A 553 11.41 -28.71 -6.98
CA ARG A 553 11.01 -29.62 -5.92
C ARG A 553 10.01 -30.67 -6.44
N LYS A 554 10.09 -31.88 -5.88
CA LYS A 554 9.20 -33.02 -6.21
C LYS A 554 7.76 -32.81 -5.80
N ASP A 555 7.51 -31.87 -4.89
CA ASP A 555 6.20 -31.48 -4.40
C ASP A 555 5.65 -30.21 -5.07
N VAL A 556 6.27 -29.78 -6.19
CA VAL A 556 5.81 -28.65 -7.00
C VAL A 556 5.51 -29.14 -8.41
N LEU A 557 4.26 -28.98 -8.83
CA LEU A 557 3.84 -29.23 -10.22
C LEU A 557 3.96 -27.94 -11.04
N THR A 558 4.62 -28.01 -12.19
CA THR A 558 4.83 -26.88 -13.10
C THR A 558 4.16 -27.13 -14.45
N PHE A 559 3.39 -26.14 -14.91
CA PHE A 559 2.72 -26.16 -16.20
C PHE A 559 2.97 -24.85 -16.93
N SER A 560 3.51 -24.93 -18.14
CA SER A 560 3.89 -23.75 -18.94
C SER A 560 3.26 -23.78 -20.33
N THR A 561 3.01 -22.61 -20.92
CA THR A 561 2.70 -22.54 -22.35
C THR A 561 3.95 -22.85 -23.16
N ASP A 562 3.80 -23.03 -24.47
CA ASP A 562 4.93 -22.86 -25.39
C ASP A 562 5.47 -21.41 -25.31
N ILE A 563 6.68 -21.21 -25.84
CA ILE A 563 7.25 -19.87 -25.99
C ILE A 563 6.26 -19.01 -26.78
N LEU A 564 5.91 -17.86 -26.21
CA LEU A 564 4.97 -16.93 -26.83
C LEU A 564 5.61 -16.28 -28.06
N ASN A 565 4.96 -16.42 -29.22
CA ASN A 565 5.44 -15.86 -30.48
C ASN A 565 5.08 -14.37 -30.68
N HIS A 566 4.27 -13.81 -29.77
CA HIS A 566 3.87 -12.40 -29.73
C HIS A 566 3.57 -11.99 -28.29
N PRO A 567 3.74 -10.70 -27.93
CA PRO A 567 3.44 -10.23 -26.59
C PRO A 567 1.95 -10.38 -26.27
N ILE A 568 1.66 -10.79 -25.04
CA ILE A 568 0.30 -10.83 -24.50
C ILE A 568 0.23 -9.96 -23.24
N THR A 569 -0.88 -9.28 -23.04
CA THR A 569 -1.15 -8.50 -21.82
C THR A 569 -2.25 -9.20 -21.04
N ILE A 570 -1.94 -9.63 -19.81
CA ILE A 570 -2.94 -10.20 -18.90
C ILE A 570 -3.28 -9.14 -17.85
N THR A 571 -4.56 -8.86 -17.66
CA THR A 571 -5.04 -7.88 -16.67
C THR A 571 -6.39 -8.29 -16.13
N GLY A 572 -6.50 -8.45 -14.81
CA GLY A 572 -7.72 -8.80 -14.12
C GLY A 572 -7.53 -10.01 -13.21
N ASP A 573 -8.63 -10.62 -12.81
CA ASP A 573 -8.63 -11.73 -11.86
C ASP A 573 -8.24 -13.05 -12.55
N PHE A 574 -7.36 -13.82 -11.91
CA PHE A 574 -7.11 -15.21 -12.26
C PHE A 574 -8.10 -16.13 -11.55
N LYS A 575 -8.58 -17.16 -12.25
CA LYS A 575 -9.42 -18.21 -11.66
C LYS A 575 -8.88 -19.55 -12.03
N VAL A 576 -8.66 -20.39 -11.03
CA VAL A 576 -8.16 -21.75 -11.20
C VAL A 576 -9.25 -22.72 -10.78
N LYS A 577 -9.50 -23.73 -11.62
CA LYS A 577 -10.40 -24.83 -11.31
C LYS A 577 -9.60 -26.12 -11.37
N LEU A 578 -9.45 -26.79 -10.23
CA LEU A 578 -8.73 -28.05 -10.10
C LEU A 578 -9.71 -29.18 -9.78
N TYR A 579 -9.36 -30.39 -10.22
CA TYR A 579 -9.96 -31.63 -9.77
C TYR A 579 -8.88 -32.35 -8.96
N VAL A 580 -9.14 -32.55 -7.66
CA VAL A 580 -8.11 -32.98 -6.70
C VAL A 580 -8.61 -34.23 -5.97
N SER A 581 -7.69 -35.17 -5.72
CA SER A 581 -7.82 -36.28 -4.80
C SER A 581 -6.62 -36.26 -3.84
N CYS A 582 -6.84 -36.54 -2.56
CA CYS A 582 -5.77 -36.73 -1.57
C CYS A 582 -5.98 -38.08 -0.87
N ASP A 583 -4.90 -38.70 -0.40
CA ASP A 583 -4.93 -39.83 0.54
C ASP A 583 -5.20 -39.40 1.99
N CYS A 584 -5.43 -38.09 2.18
CA CYS A 584 -5.64 -37.40 3.44
C CYS A 584 -7.02 -36.74 3.50
N PRO A 585 -7.61 -36.55 4.70
CA PRO A 585 -8.90 -35.89 4.85
C PRO A 585 -8.86 -34.38 4.60
N ASP A 586 -7.69 -33.74 4.66
CA ASP A 586 -7.50 -32.31 4.45
C ASP A 586 -6.08 -31.97 3.99
N THR A 587 -5.93 -30.96 3.15
CA THR A 587 -4.65 -30.41 2.69
C THR A 587 -4.85 -29.02 2.08
N ASP A 588 -3.76 -28.27 1.91
CA ASP A 588 -3.76 -26.97 1.26
C ASP A 588 -3.33 -27.08 -0.21
N ILE A 589 -3.94 -26.28 -1.08
CA ILE A 589 -3.51 -26.11 -2.46
C ILE A 589 -3.09 -24.66 -2.68
N VAL A 590 -1.84 -24.47 -3.08
CA VAL A 590 -1.29 -23.18 -3.52
C VAL A 590 -1.10 -23.22 -5.02
N VAL A 591 -1.57 -22.18 -5.71
CA VAL A 591 -1.31 -21.98 -7.14
C VAL A 591 -0.59 -20.65 -7.32
N ARG A 592 0.52 -20.67 -8.06
CA ARG A 592 1.28 -19.47 -8.44
C ARG A 592 1.20 -19.28 -9.94
N ILE A 593 1.07 -18.04 -10.36
CA ILE A 593 1.19 -17.61 -11.75
C ILE A 593 2.53 -16.89 -11.87
N CYS A 594 3.38 -17.36 -12.77
CA CYS A 594 4.70 -16.81 -13.00
C CYS A 594 4.88 -16.36 -14.45
N ASP A 595 5.73 -15.36 -14.68
CA ASP A 595 6.28 -15.01 -15.99
C ASP A 595 7.66 -15.65 -16.14
N VAL A 596 7.86 -16.44 -17.20
CA VAL A 596 9.12 -17.12 -17.46
C VAL A 596 9.89 -16.38 -18.55
N ASP A 597 11.03 -15.81 -18.17
CA ASP A 597 11.85 -15.04 -19.10
C ASP A 597 12.70 -15.95 -20.03
N PRO A 598 13.34 -15.40 -21.09
CA PRO A 598 14.17 -16.19 -22.00
C PRO A 598 15.41 -16.85 -21.38
N LEU A 599 15.82 -16.44 -20.17
CA LEU A 599 16.90 -17.05 -19.40
C LEU A 599 16.38 -18.19 -18.49
N GLY A 600 15.06 -18.38 -18.43
CA GLY A 600 14.39 -19.37 -17.61
C GLY A 600 14.08 -18.91 -16.18
N ASN A 601 14.26 -17.62 -15.85
CA ASN A 601 13.83 -17.11 -14.55
C ASN A 601 12.30 -17.14 -14.48
N SER A 602 11.73 -17.65 -13.39
CA SER A 602 10.30 -17.77 -13.18
C SER A 602 9.85 -16.76 -12.13
N ILE A 603 9.37 -15.60 -12.56
CA ILE A 603 9.03 -14.48 -11.68
C ILE A 603 7.56 -14.58 -11.26
N LYS A 604 7.29 -14.67 -9.96
CA LYS A 604 5.92 -14.69 -9.43
C LYS A 604 5.18 -13.39 -9.79
N LEU A 605 3.99 -13.51 -10.40
CA LEU A 605 3.08 -12.41 -10.68
C LEU A 605 1.91 -12.34 -9.70
N ALA A 606 1.36 -13.49 -9.33
CA ALA A 606 0.23 -13.60 -8.41
C ALA A 606 0.16 -15.02 -7.83
N ASP A 607 -0.49 -15.18 -6.67
CA ASP A 607 -0.81 -16.47 -6.11
C ASP A 607 -2.21 -16.56 -5.50
N GLY A 608 -2.63 -17.79 -5.22
CA GLY A 608 -3.82 -18.10 -4.46
C GLY A 608 -3.61 -19.37 -3.65
N VAL A 609 -4.27 -19.43 -2.50
CA VAL A 609 -4.26 -20.60 -1.62
C VAL A 609 -5.69 -20.97 -1.25
N LEU A 610 -5.93 -22.26 -1.06
CA LEU A 610 -7.20 -22.80 -0.55
C LEU A 610 -6.92 -24.04 0.30
N ASP A 611 -7.38 -24.00 1.54
CA ASP A 611 -7.53 -25.17 2.40
C ASP A 611 -8.75 -25.98 1.94
N LEU A 612 -8.53 -27.25 1.56
CA LEU A 612 -9.51 -28.04 0.82
C LEU A 612 -10.75 -28.39 1.64
N LYS A 613 -10.71 -28.35 2.97
CA LYS A 613 -11.94 -28.49 3.76
C LYS A 613 -12.91 -27.34 3.53
N TYR A 614 -12.45 -26.19 3.05
CA TYR A 614 -13.28 -25.02 2.75
C TYR A 614 -13.65 -24.86 1.28
N ARG A 615 -13.48 -25.90 0.45
CA ARG A 615 -13.83 -25.88 -0.99
C ARG A 615 -15.27 -25.48 -1.31
N ASP A 616 -16.20 -25.66 -0.37
CA ASP A 616 -17.63 -25.35 -0.50
C ASP A 616 -18.06 -24.09 0.27
N GLY A 617 -17.15 -23.42 0.97
CA GLY A 617 -17.43 -22.28 1.86
C GLY A 617 -16.60 -22.33 3.14
N PHE A 618 -16.46 -21.18 3.80
CA PHE A 618 -15.60 -21.02 4.99
C PHE A 618 -16.36 -21.27 6.30
N GLU A 619 -17.68 -21.31 6.27
CA GLU A 619 -18.54 -21.43 7.44
C GLU A 619 -18.58 -22.85 8.02
N GLN A 620 -18.56 -23.87 7.16
CA GLN A 620 -18.64 -25.27 7.55
C GLN A 620 -17.60 -26.10 6.81
N PRO A 621 -16.53 -26.54 7.49
CA PRO A 621 -15.50 -27.37 6.86
C PRO A 621 -16.09 -28.73 6.48
N LYS A 622 -15.69 -29.23 5.31
CA LYS A 622 -16.04 -30.58 4.85
C LYS A 622 -14.76 -31.32 4.50
N PHE A 623 -14.41 -32.35 5.23
CA PHE A 623 -13.25 -33.17 4.90
C PHE A 623 -13.43 -33.91 3.57
N LEU A 624 -12.32 -34.27 2.92
CA LEU A 624 -12.29 -35.14 1.76
C LEU A 624 -12.65 -36.57 2.17
N GLN A 625 -13.26 -37.32 1.25
CA GLN A 625 -13.43 -38.76 1.40
C GLN A 625 -12.11 -39.42 0.99
N SER A 626 -11.50 -40.17 1.90
CA SER A 626 -10.31 -40.98 1.67
C SER A 626 -10.59 -42.17 0.77
#